data_AF-A0A1E7ETS5-F1
#
_entry.id   AF-A0A1E7ETS5-F1
#
_cell.length_a   1.000
_cell.length_b   1.000
_cell.length_c   1.000
_cell.angle_alpha   90.00
_cell.angle_beta   90.00
_cell.angle_gamma   90.00
#
_symmetry.space_group_name_H-M   'P 1'
#
loop_
_entity.id
_entity.type
_entity.pdbx_description
1 polymer ?
#
loop_
_entity_poly.entity_id
_entity_poly.type
_entity_poly.pdbx_seq_one_letter_code
_entity_poly.pdbx_strand_id
1 'polypeptide(L)'
;EWYKRDGIDEIERTMLPEWFNSSAPHRTPETLLKSREKIIEMSEALANRNVTNAMIRRTVLGDAGSLHRLRSFLVRWGVIN
;
A
#
# COMPACT_ATOMS: atom_id res chain seq x y z
N GLU A 1 -6.24 -11.33 12.89
CA GLU A 1 -5.89 -9.97 12.46
C GLU A 1 -4.94 -10.09 11.27
N TRP A 2 -5.26 -9.52 10.12
CA TRP A 2 -4.47 -9.68 8.90
C TRP A 2 -3.34 -8.64 8.80
N TYR A 3 -3.56 -7.44 9.34
CA TYR A 3 -2.59 -6.36 9.26
C TYR A 3 -1.47 -6.56 10.29
N LYS A 4 -0.21 -6.49 9.83
CA LYS A 4 0.99 -6.54 10.67
C LYS A 4 1.97 -5.49 10.18
N ARG A 5 2.35 -4.53 11.04
CA ARG A 5 3.27 -3.43 10.67
C ARG A 5 4.56 -3.91 10.00
N ASP A 6 5.21 -4.91 10.60
CA ASP A 6 6.51 -5.43 10.11
C ASP A 6 6.38 -6.75 9.33
N GLY A 7 5.17 -7.09 8.89
CA GLY A 7 4.86 -8.39 8.28
C GLY A 7 3.99 -8.28 7.05
N ILE A 8 4.12 -9.28 6.19
CA ILE A 8 3.27 -9.45 5.01
C ILE A 8 2.39 -10.65 5.25
N ASP A 9 1.09 -10.43 5.20
CA ASP A 9 0.09 -11.49 5.33
C ASP A 9 -0.15 -12.21 3.99
N GLU A 10 -0.69 -13.42 4.03
CA GLU A 10 -1.01 -14.19 2.84
C GLU A 10 -2.04 -13.45 1.97
N ILE A 11 -2.98 -12.74 2.60
CA ILE A 11 -3.99 -11.93 1.89
C ILE A 11 -3.32 -10.86 1.02
N GLU A 12 -2.25 -10.22 1.49
CA GLU A 12 -1.52 -9.22 0.71
C GLU A 12 -0.79 -9.86 -0.46
N ARG A 13 -0.23 -11.07 -0.29
CA ARG A 13 0.43 -11.82 -1.37
C ARG A 13 -0.54 -12.22 -2.47
N THR A 14 -1.75 -12.64 -2.09
CA THR A 14 -2.80 -13.03 -3.03
C THR A 14 -3.36 -11.82 -3.78
N MET A 15 -3.58 -10.70 -3.09
CA MET A 15 -4.26 -9.52 -3.67
C MET A 15 -3.32 -8.55 -4.38
N LEU A 16 -2.04 -8.54 -4.02
CA LEU A 16 -1.00 -7.66 -4.58
C LEU A 16 0.19 -8.48 -5.12
N PRO A 17 -0.04 -9.43 -6.03
CA PRO A 17 0.99 -10.36 -6.52
C PRO A 17 2.15 -9.65 -7.24
N GLU A 18 1.95 -8.42 -7.73
CA GLU A 18 2.97 -7.67 -8.46
C GLU A 18 4.21 -7.32 -7.62
N TRP A 19 4.12 -7.39 -6.29
CA TRP A 19 5.24 -7.17 -5.38
C TRP A 19 6.02 -8.46 -5.06
N PHE A 20 5.51 -9.61 -5.51
CA PHE A 20 6.05 -10.95 -5.21
C PHE A 20 6.41 -11.76 -6.45
N ASN A 21 5.96 -11.36 -7.64
CA ASN A 21 6.17 -12.09 -8.88
C ASN A 21 7.44 -11.67 -9.65
N SER A 22 8.32 -10.87 -9.04
CA SER A 22 9.54 -10.34 -9.66
C SER A 22 9.32 -9.63 -11.00
N SER A 23 8.11 -9.09 -11.23
CA SER A 23 7.77 -8.40 -12.49
C SER A 23 8.59 -7.12 -12.72
N ALA A 24 9.09 -6.49 -11.66
CA ALA A 24 9.99 -5.34 -11.76
C ALA A 24 10.97 -5.28 -10.58
N PRO A 25 12.21 -4.80 -10.78
CA PRO A 25 13.23 -4.73 -9.73
C PRO A 25 12.85 -3.89 -8.51
N HIS A 26 12.02 -2.86 -8.72
CA HIS A 26 11.57 -1.95 -7.66
C HIS A 26 10.35 -2.48 -6.87
N ARG A 27 9.73 -3.57 -7.33
CA ARG A 27 8.55 -4.18 -6.71
C ARG A 27 9.01 -5.38 -5.90
N THR A 28 9.31 -5.12 -4.63
CA THR A 28 9.76 -6.10 -3.68
C THR A 28 8.83 -6.13 -2.48
N PRO A 29 8.82 -7.22 -1.69
CA PRO A 29 8.09 -7.27 -0.42
C PRO A 29 8.40 -6.08 0.50
N GLU A 30 9.65 -5.63 0.51
CA GLU A 30 10.11 -4.50 1.32
C GLU A 30 9.54 -3.16 0.84
N THR A 31 9.46 -2.96 -0.48
CA THR A 31 8.89 -1.72 -1.03
C THR A 31 7.37 -1.68 -0.89
N LEU A 32 6.70 -2.84 -0.85
CA LEU A 32 5.29 -2.94 -0.46
C LEU A 32 5.08 -2.45 0.98
N LEU A 33 5.83 -3.00 1.95
CA LEU A 33 5.72 -2.62 3.36
C LEU A 33 5.92 -1.12 3.56
N LYS A 34 7.01 -0.57 3.01
CA LYS A 34 7.30 0.87 3.08
C LYS A 34 6.17 1.71 2.48
N SER A 35 5.64 1.30 1.33
CA SER A 35 4.55 2.04 0.67
C SER A 35 3.24 1.96 1.47
N ARG A 36 2.93 0.79 2.03
CA ARG A 36 1.72 0.54 2.82
C ARG A 36 1.73 1.39 4.09
N GLU A 37 2.78 1.28 4.90
CA GLU A 37 2.92 2.07 6.12
C GLU A 37 2.86 3.57 5.79
N LYS A 38 3.51 4.01 4.70
CA LYS A 38 3.47 5.42 4.32
C LYS A 38 2.07 5.93 4.00
N ILE A 39 1.25 5.13 3.31
CA ILE A 39 -0.14 5.50 2.99
C ILE A 39 -1.00 5.53 4.25
N ILE A 40 -0.76 4.61 5.19
CA ILE A 40 -1.46 4.58 6.48
C ILE A 40 -1.10 5.80 7.31
N GLU A 41 0.19 6.12 7.46
CA GLU A 41 0.67 7.34 8.12
C GLU A 41 0.03 8.61 7.51
N MET A 42 -0.11 8.65 6.17
CA MET A 42 -0.79 9.75 5.50
C MET A 42 -2.27 9.85 5.87
N SER A 43 -2.97 8.71 6.03
CA SER A 43 -4.37 8.70 6.49
C SER A 43 -4.48 9.20 7.92
N GLU A 44 -3.62 8.72 8.81
CA GLU A 44 -3.57 9.13 10.22
C GLU A 44 -3.28 10.65 10.35
N ALA A 45 -2.30 11.16 9.60
CA ALA A 45 -1.96 12.59 9.56
C ALA A 45 -3.11 13.48 9.06
N LEU A 46 -4.05 12.91 8.30
CA LEU A 46 -5.25 13.60 7.82
C LEU A 46 -6.47 13.35 8.71
N ALA A 47 -6.30 12.81 9.92
CA ALA A 47 -7.37 12.39 10.81
C ALA A 47 -8.37 11.44 10.13
N ASN A 48 -7.83 10.42 9.44
CA ASN A 48 -8.57 9.42 8.66
C ASN A 48 -9.44 10.03 7.56
N ARG A 49 -9.08 11.17 6.99
CA ARG A 49 -9.70 11.66 5.75
C ARG A 49 -9.14 10.91 4.54
N ASN A 50 -9.88 10.97 3.44
CA ASN A 50 -9.54 10.29 2.19
C ASN A 50 -8.13 10.65 1.69
N VAL A 51 -7.26 9.65 1.60
CA VAL A 51 -5.93 9.77 1.00
C VAL A 51 -6.04 9.57 -0.50
N THR A 52 -6.06 10.63 -1.31
CA THR A 52 -6.26 10.49 -2.76
C THR A 52 -5.03 9.92 -3.49
N ASN A 53 -5.23 9.27 -4.65
CA ASN A 53 -4.13 8.80 -5.51
C ASN A 53 -3.14 9.92 -5.86
N ALA A 54 -3.63 11.16 -6.02
CA ALA A 54 -2.80 12.31 -6.33
C ALA A 54 -1.84 12.67 -5.17
N MET A 55 -2.30 12.49 -3.93
CA MET A 55 -1.45 12.67 -2.75
C MET A 55 -0.41 11.57 -2.67
N ILE A 56 -0.83 10.31 -2.83
CA ILE A 56 0.07 9.14 -2.81
C ILE A 56 1.18 9.30 -3.83
N ARG A 57 0.86 9.66 -5.08
CA ARG A 57 1.86 9.85 -6.15
C ARG A 57 2.87 10.97 -5.90
N ARG A 58 2.57 11.94 -5.03
CA ARG A 58 3.50 13.02 -4.66
C ARG A 58 4.43 12.65 -3.50
N THR A 59 4.06 11.63 -2.72
CA THR A 59 4.72 11.31 -1.45
C THR A 59 5.37 9.94 -1.44
N VAL A 60 4.81 8.96 -2.15
CA VAL A 60 5.26 7.57 -2.17
C VAL A 60 5.95 7.27 -3.49
N LEU A 61 7.18 6.76 -3.41
CA LEU A 61 7.93 6.32 -4.57
C LEU A 61 7.38 4.98 -5.08
N GLY A 62 7.09 4.90 -6.38
CA GLY A 62 6.65 3.66 -6.99
C GLY A 62 5.82 3.86 -8.25
N ASP A 63 5.46 2.74 -8.88
CA ASP A 63 4.56 2.71 -10.03
C ASP A 63 3.14 3.15 -9.65
N ALA A 64 2.57 4.05 -10.45
CA ALA A 64 1.25 4.61 -10.19
C ALA A 64 0.14 3.56 -10.14
N GLY A 65 0.21 2.51 -10.96
CA GLY A 65 -0.76 1.42 -11.00
C GLY A 65 -0.69 0.56 -9.75
N SER A 66 0.52 0.20 -9.31
CA SER A 66 0.73 -0.57 -8.07
C SER A 66 0.28 0.21 -6.83
N LEU A 67 0.61 1.51 -6.75
CA LEU A 67 0.18 2.37 -5.65
C LEU A 67 -1.34 2.57 -5.62
N HIS A 68 -1.98 2.67 -6.80
CA HIS A 68 -3.43 2.74 -6.89
C HIS A 68 -4.10 1.45 -6.37
N ARG A 69 -3.60 0.27 -6.77
CA ARG A 69 -4.12 -1.01 -6.28
C ARG A 69 -3.92 -1.20 -4.79
N LEU A 70 -2.75 -0.80 -4.26
CA LEU A 70 -2.47 -0.81 -2.83
C LEU A 70 -3.45 0.08 -2.06
N ARG A 71 -3.70 1.32 -2.52
CA ARG A 71 -4.71 2.19 -1.92
C ARG A 71 -6.09 1.53 -1.91
N SER A 72 -6.53 1.03 -3.07
CA SER A 72 -7.85 0.39 -3.20
C SER A 72 -7.99 -0.84 -2.30
N PHE A 73 -6.91 -1.61 -2.12
CA PHE A 73 -6.84 -2.71 -1.17
C PHE A 73 -7.05 -2.21 0.27
N LEU A 74 -6.30 -1.20 0.71
CA LEU A 74 -6.41 -0.65 2.07
C LEU A 74 -7.80 -0.07 2.36
N VAL A 75 -8.44 0.59 1.37
CA VAL A 75 -9.82 1.07 1.47
C VAL A 75 -10.80 -0.09 1.60
N ARG A 76 -10.65 -1.12 0.77
CA ARG A 76 -11.54 -2.30 0.77
C ARG A 76 -11.54 -3.02 2.12
N TRP A 77 -10.40 -3.05 2.81
CA TRP A 77 -10.26 -3.67 4.13
C TRP A 77 -10.48 -2.71 5.31
N GLY A 78 -10.88 -1.46 5.05
CA GLY A 78 -11.24 -0.49 6.09
C GLY A 78 -10.04 0.04 6.90
N VAL A 79 -8.82 -0.07 6.36
CA VAL A 79 -7.61 0.47 7.03
C VAL A 79 -7.51 1.98 6.82
N ILE A 80 -7.92 2.45 5.64
CA ILE A 80 -7.98 3.87 5.28
C ILE A 80 -9.33 4.18 4.61
N ASN A 81 -9.65 5.48 4.47
CA ASN A 81 -10.86 5.97 3.79
C ASN A 81 -10.61 6.36 2.32
#